data_AF-A0A915CM75-F1
#
_entry.id   AF-A0A915CM75-F1
#
_cell.length_a   1.000
_cell.length_b   1.000
_cell.length_c   1.000
_cell.angle_alpha   90.00
_cell.angle_beta   90.00
_cell.angle_gamma   90.00
#
_symmetry.space_group_name_H-M   'P 1'
#
loop_
_entity.id
_entity.type
_entity.pdbx_description
1 polymer ?
#
loop_
_entity_poly.entity_id
_entity_poly.type
_entity_poly.pdbx_seq_one_letter_code
_entity_poly.pdbx_strand_id
1 'polypeptide(L)'
;MTWHNIKTSSFTARMDTLETQTAIYIWDGIRLAKRHKRGQLSMHYLLYTLIQACNATLMFLWLNQLIDSPMYSWSGPSILVDLYNGLNWKDTGHFPRITHCDFTRRKLASVHTETVLCVLTLNIYYEKLLLFLWFWMLFVAIVSWFNCITWARIMCVPQASKFKLQSFLSVHAGSSVYMDRFFRELPTSYLTLAMFNILEQAEDNGDQSHSPLLIEKGTKAI
;
A
#
# COMPACT_ATOMS: atom_id res chain seq x y z
N MET A 1 -2.18 -40.36 4.66
CA MET A 1 -0.85 -40.12 5.25
C MET A 1 -1.06 -39.62 6.68
N THR A 2 -0.59 -40.33 7.70
CA THR A 2 -0.84 -40.00 9.11
C THR A 2 0.11 -38.89 9.58
N TRP A 3 -0.39 -37.94 10.39
CA TRP A 3 0.36 -36.76 10.87
C TRP A 3 1.69 -37.12 11.58
N HIS A 4 1.74 -38.32 12.17
CA HIS A 4 2.94 -38.90 12.76
C HIS A 4 4.11 -39.06 11.77
N ASN A 5 3.85 -39.42 10.51
CA ASN A 5 4.90 -39.58 9.49
C ASN A 5 5.45 -38.24 8.97
N ILE A 6 4.66 -37.17 9.05
CA ILE A 6 5.08 -35.82 8.65
C ILE A 6 5.95 -35.20 9.76
N LYS A 7 5.64 -35.47 11.03
CA LYS A 7 6.40 -34.95 12.18
C LYS A 7 7.80 -35.57 12.31
N THR A 8 8.05 -36.73 11.69
CA THR A 8 9.33 -37.43 11.74
C THR A 8 10.18 -37.26 10.49
N SER A 9 9.63 -36.75 9.38
CA SER A 9 10.35 -36.57 8.11
C SER A 9 11.31 -35.37 8.14
N SER A 10 12.26 -35.33 7.20
CA SER A 10 13.19 -34.19 6.99
C SER A 10 12.43 -32.89 6.70
N PHE A 11 13.01 -31.74 7.07
CA PHE A 11 12.42 -30.41 6.81
C PHE A 11 12.04 -30.22 5.33
N THR A 12 12.91 -30.65 4.40
CA THR A 12 12.66 -30.59 2.96
C THR A 12 11.45 -31.43 2.56
N ALA A 13 11.33 -32.66 3.07
CA ALA A 13 10.19 -33.52 2.79
C ALA A 13 8.87 -32.97 3.36
N ARG A 14 8.91 -32.22 4.48
CA ARG A 14 7.74 -31.51 5.01
C ARG A 14 7.36 -30.32 4.13
N MET A 15 8.35 -29.59 3.61
CA MET A 15 8.14 -28.47 2.69
C MET A 15 7.44 -28.96 1.42
N ASP A 16 7.96 -30.01 0.78
CA ASP A 16 7.35 -30.61 -0.42
C ASP A 16 5.91 -31.09 -0.16
N THR A 17 5.68 -31.71 1.02
CA THR A 17 4.34 -32.17 1.41
C THR A 17 3.38 -30.99 1.64
N LEU A 18 3.87 -29.89 2.22
CA LEU A 18 3.10 -28.66 2.43
C LEU A 18 2.78 -27.97 1.11
N GLU A 19 3.74 -27.83 0.21
CA GLU A 19 3.56 -27.28 -1.14
C GLU A 19 2.47 -28.04 -1.90
N THR A 20 2.47 -29.37 -1.81
CA THR A 20 1.45 -30.23 -2.40
C THR A 20 0.06 -30.07 -1.75
N GLN A 21 -0.02 -29.60 -0.50
CA GLN A 21 -1.26 -29.48 0.29
C GLN A 21 -1.74 -28.04 0.51
N THR A 22 -1.02 -27.02 0.06
CA THR A 22 -1.38 -25.58 0.12
C THR A 22 -2.83 -25.34 -0.30
N ALA A 23 -3.25 -25.96 -1.40
CA ALA A 23 -4.62 -25.95 -1.92
C ALA A 23 -5.69 -26.30 -0.88
N ILE A 24 -5.45 -27.34 -0.07
CA ILE A 24 -6.39 -27.85 0.93
C ILE A 24 -6.52 -26.85 2.07
N TYR A 25 -5.39 -26.31 2.55
CA TYR A 25 -5.38 -25.31 3.62
C TYR A 25 -6.07 -24.01 3.20
N ILE A 26 -5.84 -23.54 1.97
CA ILE A 26 -6.52 -22.37 1.40
C ILE A 26 -8.03 -22.62 1.36
N TRP A 27 -8.45 -23.80 0.90
CA TRP A 27 -9.87 -24.14 0.77
C TRP A 27 -10.57 -24.30 2.12
N ASP A 28 -9.92 -24.92 3.10
CA ASP A 28 -10.46 -25.03 4.46
C ASP A 28 -10.59 -23.65 5.13
N GLY A 29 -9.62 -22.75 4.88
CA GLY A 29 -9.71 -21.35 5.29
C GLY A 29 -10.90 -20.62 4.66
N ILE A 30 -11.11 -20.78 3.34
CA ILE A 30 -12.26 -20.21 2.62
C ILE A 30 -13.58 -20.76 3.16
N ARG A 31 -13.65 -22.07 3.44
CA ARG A 31 -14.84 -22.72 4.01
C ARG A 31 -15.17 -22.22 5.40
N LEU A 32 -14.16 -22.07 6.25
CA LEU A 32 -14.33 -21.53 7.59
C LEU A 32 -14.80 -20.07 7.53
N ALA A 33 -14.21 -19.26 6.64
CA ALA A 33 -14.62 -17.88 6.38
C ALA A 33 -16.05 -17.77 5.84
N LYS A 34 -16.51 -18.74 5.03
CA LYS A 34 -17.88 -18.79 4.50
C LYS A 34 -18.93 -19.02 5.59
N ARG A 35 -18.62 -19.79 6.64
CA ARG A 35 -19.51 -19.97 7.80
C ARG A 35 -19.66 -18.70 8.63
N HIS A 36 -18.63 -17.85 8.68
CA HIS A 36 -18.59 -16.65 9.51
C HIS A 36 -18.77 -15.36 8.66
N LYS A 37 -20.03 -15.04 8.31
CA LYS A 37 -20.49 -13.80 7.62
C LYS A 37 -19.67 -13.37 6.38
N ARG A 38 -20.03 -13.92 5.21
CA ARG A 38 -19.50 -13.64 3.85
C ARG A 38 -19.19 -12.18 3.46
N GLY A 39 -19.92 -11.19 3.98
CA GLY A 39 -19.77 -9.78 3.57
C GLY A 39 -18.77 -8.97 4.42
N GLN A 40 -18.46 -9.43 5.63
CA GLN A 40 -17.64 -8.65 6.56
C GLN A 40 -16.20 -8.54 6.06
N LEU A 41 -15.60 -9.61 5.54
CA LEU A 41 -14.21 -9.58 5.09
C LEU A 41 -13.98 -8.53 4.00
N SER A 42 -14.85 -8.49 2.99
CA SER A 42 -14.83 -7.49 1.92
C SER A 42 -14.87 -6.04 2.46
N MET A 43 -15.78 -5.80 3.40
CA MET A 43 -15.95 -4.49 4.04
C MET A 43 -14.70 -4.08 4.82
N HIS A 44 -14.06 -5.00 5.54
CA HIS A 44 -12.81 -4.72 6.26
C HIS A 44 -11.65 -4.42 5.30
N TYR A 45 -11.55 -5.12 4.16
CA TYR A 45 -10.53 -4.84 3.14
C TYR A 45 -10.72 -3.48 2.46
N LEU A 46 -11.96 -3.12 2.11
CA LEU A 46 -12.27 -1.78 1.59
C LEU A 46 -11.94 -0.71 2.64
N LEU A 47 -12.33 -0.94 3.89
CA LEU A 47 -12.06 -0.02 4.99
C LEU A 47 -10.55 0.17 5.19
N TYR A 48 -9.76 -0.90 5.20
CA TYR A 48 -8.30 -0.82 5.30
C TYR A 48 -7.69 -0.01 4.15
N THR A 49 -8.14 -0.27 2.92
CA THR A 49 -7.61 0.42 1.74
C THR A 49 -7.99 1.90 1.73
N LEU A 50 -9.19 2.24 2.20
CA LEU A 50 -9.64 3.61 2.42
C LEU A 50 -8.82 4.30 3.52
N ILE A 51 -8.63 3.65 4.66
CA ILE A 51 -7.79 4.16 5.76
C ILE A 51 -6.38 4.42 5.26
N GLN A 52 -5.80 3.53 4.47
CA GLN A 52 -4.47 3.70 3.88
C GLN A 52 -4.41 4.93 2.96
N ALA A 53 -5.40 5.11 2.08
CA ALA A 53 -5.47 6.28 1.20
C ALA A 53 -5.65 7.59 2.00
N CYS A 54 -6.54 7.59 3.00
CA CYS A 54 -6.75 8.72 3.91
C CYS A 54 -5.47 9.06 4.69
N ASN A 55 -4.75 8.06 5.20
CA ASN A 55 -3.49 8.26 5.93
C ASN A 55 -2.43 8.90 5.02
N ALA A 56 -2.27 8.42 3.80
CA ALA A 56 -1.35 9.00 2.83
C ALA A 56 -1.73 10.46 2.49
N THR A 57 -3.01 10.77 2.30
CA THR A 57 -3.46 12.16 2.08
C THR A 57 -3.28 13.04 3.30
N LEU A 58 -3.53 12.52 4.50
CA LEU A 58 -3.37 13.28 5.74
C LEU A 58 -1.90 13.64 5.95
N MET A 59 -0.98 12.69 5.73
CA MET A 59 0.46 12.99 5.78
C MET A 59 0.88 14.02 4.73
N PHE A 60 0.33 13.96 3.52
CA PHE A 60 0.58 14.98 2.51
C PHE A 60 0.05 16.37 2.92
N LEU A 61 -1.14 16.44 3.50
CA LEU A 61 -1.71 17.69 4.01
C LEU A 61 -0.91 18.24 5.19
N TRP A 62 -0.45 17.37 6.09
CA TRP A 62 0.43 17.75 7.21
C TRP A 62 1.74 18.34 6.70
N LEU A 63 2.34 17.72 5.68
CA LEU A 63 3.53 18.25 5.03
C LEU A 63 3.25 19.59 4.34
N ASN A 64 2.10 19.76 3.71
CA ASN A 64 1.70 21.03 3.10
C ASN A 64 1.52 22.14 4.16
N GLN A 65 0.98 21.81 5.34
CA GLN A 65 0.88 22.74 6.47
C GLN A 65 2.25 23.05 7.10
N LEU A 66 3.19 22.11 7.09
CA LEU A 66 4.55 22.33 7.60
C LEU A 66 5.33 23.31 6.71
N ILE A 67 5.09 23.28 5.40
CA ILE A 67 5.71 24.16 4.40
C ILE A 67 4.85 25.42 4.19
N ASP A 68 3.79 25.60 4.99
CA ASP A 68 2.80 26.65 4.79
C ASP A 68 3.44 28.04 4.83
N SER A 69 3.00 28.87 3.89
CA SER A 69 3.47 30.23 3.72
C SER A 69 2.26 31.11 3.41
N PRO A 70 2.20 32.33 3.96
CA PRO A 70 1.02 33.18 3.84
C PRO A 70 0.67 33.57 2.40
N MET A 71 1.52 33.30 1.40
CA MET A 71 1.28 33.62 -0.01
C MET A 71 0.84 32.45 -0.89
N TYR A 72 1.06 31.18 -0.50
CA TYR A 72 0.77 30.03 -1.38
C TYR A 72 0.16 28.85 -0.64
N SER A 73 -1.02 28.39 -1.09
CA SER A 73 -1.74 27.23 -0.53
C SER A 73 -1.21 25.87 -1.02
N TRP A 74 -0.46 25.84 -2.14
CA TRP A 74 0.15 24.65 -2.72
C TRP A 74 1.64 24.95 -2.98
N SER A 75 2.44 24.97 -1.90
CA SER A 75 3.78 25.55 -1.91
C SER A 75 4.84 24.73 -2.66
N GLY A 76 4.66 23.42 -2.83
CA GLY A 76 5.69 22.52 -3.39
C GLY A 76 6.21 22.92 -4.79
N PRO A 77 5.34 22.97 -5.83
CA PRO A 77 5.71 23.37 -7.18
C PRO A 77 6.11 24.84 -7.29
N SER A 78 5.49 25.75 -6.52
CA SER A 78 5.87 27.16 -6.53
C SER A 78 7.32 27.36 -6.09
N ILE A 79 7.74 26.71 -5.00
CA ILE A 79 9.14 26.76 -4.54
C ILE A 79 10.07 26.13 -5.58
N LEU A 80 9.64 25.07 -6.28
CA LEU A 80 10.45 24.47 -7.35
C LEU A 80 10.65 25.43 -8.53
N VAL A 81 9.60 26.14 -8.94
CA VAL A 81 9.64 27.12 -10.03
C VAL A 81 10.51 28.32 -9.65
N ASP A 82 10.37 28.83 -8.43
CA ASP A 82 11.18 29.94 -7.94
C ASP A 82 12.66 29.57 -7.89
N LEU A 83 12.97 28.35 -7.44
CA LEU A 83 14.33 27.83 -7.42
C LEU A 83 14.90 27.61 -8.83
N TYR A 84 14.08 27.13 -9.77
CA TYR A 84 14.48 26.96 -11.17
C TYR A 84 14.78 28.32 -11.84
N ASN A 85 14.01 29.34 -11.49
CA ASN A 85 14.22 30.72 -11.96
C ASN A 85 15.38 31.43 -11.25
N GLY A 86 16.05 30.77 -10.30
CA GLY A 86 17.19 31.33 -9.58
C GLY A 86 16.82 32.37 -8.52
N LEU A 87 15.55 32.46 -8.12
CA LEU A 87 15.12 33.30 -7.02
C LEU A 87 15.64 32.72 -5.70
N ASN A 88 16.34 33.53 -4.93
CA ASN A 88 16.98 33.08 -3.70
C ASN A 88 16.06 33.28 -2.50
N TRP A 89 16.38 32.60 -1.39
CA TRP A 89 15.72 32.78 -0.09
C TRP A 89 15.67 34.24 0.40
N LYS A 90 16.57 35.10 -0.10
CA LYS A 90 16.58 36.54 0.20
C LYS A 90 15.42 37.30 -0.45
N ASP A 91 14.95 36.80 -1.59
CA ASP A 91 13.92 37.43 -2.40
C ASP A 91 12.53 36.85 -2.06
N THR A 92 12.47 35.54 -1.80
CA THR A 92 11.22 34.83 -1.46
C THR A 92 10.90 34.84 0.03
N GLY A 93 11.89 35.11 0.89
CA GLY A 93 11.74 35.05 2.36
C GLY A 93 11.51 33.64 2.91
N HIS A 94 11.49 32.61 2.05
CA HIS A 94 11.33 31.22 2.45
C HIS A 94 12.64 30.66 3.03
N PHE A 95 12.52 29.96 4.16
CA PHE A 95 13.62 29.24 4.81
C PHE A 95 14.92 30.09 4.96
N PRO A 96 14.92 31.11 5.84
CA PRO A 96 16.09 31.98 6.02
C PRO A 96 17.30 31.20 6.56
N ARG A 97 18.47 31.44 5.97
CA ARG A 97 19.74 30.81 6.37
C ARG A 97 20.49 31.61 7.44
N ILE A 98 20.05 32.84 7.67
CA ILE A 98 20.59 33.78 8.65
C ILE A 98 19.40 34.45 9.34
N THR A 99 19.41 34.50 10.67
CA THR A 99 18.37 35.16 11.47
C THR A 99 19.00 36.15 12.45
N HIS A 100 18.26 37.22 12.77
CA HIS A 100 18.62 38.15 13.83
C HIS A 100 18.00 37.68 15.13
N CYS A 101 18.82 37.52 16.17
CA CYS A 101 18.38 37.10 17.50
C CYS A 101 18.68 38.21 18.50
N ASP A 102 17.65 38.63 19.23
CA ASP A 102 17.76 39.70 20.22
C ASP A 102 18.05 39.09 21.59
N PHE A 103 19.16 39.50 22.20
CA PHE A 103 19.56 39.06 23.53
C PHE A 103 19.46 40.22 24.52
N THR A 104 18.64 40.05 25.55
CA THR A 104 18.50 41.07 26.60
C THR A 104 19.51 40.81 27.72
N ARG A 105 20.47 41.71 27.95
CA ARG A 105 21.36 41.66 29.12
C ARG A 105 20.91 42.65 30.19
N ARG A 106 20.83 42.19 31.44
CA ARG A 106 20.54 43.03 32.62
C ARG A 106 21.86 43.54 33.20
N LYS A 107 22.10 44.85 33.17
CA LYS A 107 23.15 45.52 33.97
C LYS A 107 22.49 46.22 35.16
N LEU A 108 23.21 46.43 36.26
CA LEU A 108 22.71 47.22 37.40
C LEU A 108 22.25 48.59 36.84
N ALA A 109 20.95 48.86 36.93
CA ALA A 109 20.22 50.06 36.48
C ALA A 109 19.69 50.16 35.02
N SER A 110 19.97 49.23 34.10
CA SER A 110 19.31 49.26 32.76
C SER A 110 19.34 47.90 32.03
N VAL A 111 18.26 47.60 31.29
CA VAL A 111 18.19 46.46 30.35
C VAL A 111 18.56 46.96 28.97
N HIS A 112 19.58 46.38 28.33
CA HIS A 112 19.94 46.67 26.95
C HIS A 112 19.70 45.43 26.08
N THR A 113 19.08 45.65 24.92
CA THR A 113 18.82 44.63 23.90
C THR A 113 19.86 44.74 22.81
N GLU A 114 20.72 43.74 22.71
CA GLU A 114 21.73 43.63 21.66
C GLU A 114 21.28 42.60 20.63
N THR A 115 21.47 42.90 19.34
CA THR A 115 21.08 42.00 18.25
C THR A 115 22.32 41.27 17.71
N VAL A 116 22.23 39.96 17.55
CA VAL A 116 23.32 39.12 16.99
C VAL A 116 22.82 38.35 15.77
N LEU A 117 23.75 38.03 14.86
CA LEU A 117 23.45 37.21 13.69
C LEU A 117 23.64 35.73 14.04
N CYS A 118 22.59 34.93 13.84
CA CYS A 118 22.61 33.48 13.96
C CYS A 118 22.60 32.84 12.57
N VAL A 119 23.47 31.86 12.34
CA VAL A 119 23.50 31.08 11.09
C VAL A 119 22.72 29.80 11.29
N LEU A 120 21.74 29.54 10.41
CA LEU A 120 20.88 28.37 10.47
C LEU A 120 21.30 27.36 9.40
N THR A 121 22.47 26.75 9.59
CA THR A 121 23.09 25.81 8.65
C THR A 121 22.23 24.58 8.37
N LEU A 122 21.31 24.21 9.27
CA LEU A 122 20.41 23.08 9.05
C LEU A 122 19.34 23.37 7.99
N ASN A 123 18.98 24.65 7.80
CA ASN A 123 17.83 25.03 6.98
C ASN A 123 18.04 24.79 5.48
N ILE A 124 19.30 24.91 5.00
CA ILE A 124 19.63 24.60 3.60
C ILE A 124 19.41 23.12 3.26
N TYR A 125 19.60 22.23 4.24
CA TYR A 125 19.31 20.80 4.08
C TYR A 125 17.81 20.54 4.10
N TYR A 126 17.07 21.17 5.04
CA TYR A 126 15.61 21.05 5.11
C TYR A 126 14.92 21.55 3.84
N GLU A 127 15.40 22.64 3.23
CA GLU A 127 14.89 23.16 1.96
C GLU A 127 14.87 22.08 0.85
N LYS A 128 15.96 21.33 0.69
CA LYS A 128 16.05 20.27 -0.34
C LYS A 128 15.33 19.00 0.05
N LEU A 129 15.43 18.60 1.32
CA LEU A 129 14.77 17.39 1.83
C LEU A 129 13.24 17.50 1.78
N LEU A 130 12.68 18.64 2.19
CA LEU A 130 11.23 18.86 2.20
C LEU A 130 10.66 18.90 0.78
N LEU A 131 11.39 19.48 -0.19
CA LEU A 131 11.00 19.43 -1.60
C LEU A 131 10.95 17.99 -2.12
N PHE A 132 12.00 17.19 -1.88
CA PHE A 132 12.02 15.79 -2.28
C PHE A 132 10.88 14.99 -1.62
N LEU A 133 10.70 15.17 -0.31
CA LEU A 133 9.65 14.50 0.46
C LEU A 133 8.25 14.88 -0.04
N TRP A 134 8.04 16.13 -0.48
CA TRP A 134 6.75 16.60 -0.99
C TRP A 134 6.34 15.85 -2.26
N PHE A 135 7.23 15.71 -3.24
CA PHE A 135 6.97 14.92 -4.45
C PHE A 135 6.79 13.43 -4.15
N TRP A 136 7.59 12.90 -3.21
CA TRP A 136 7.48 11.52 -2.77
C TRP A 136 6.11 11.22 -2.13
N MET A 137 5.65 12.07 -1.21
CA MET A 137 4.36 11.91 -0.56
C MET A 137 3.19 12.07 -1.52
N LEU A 138 3.30 12.97 -2.50
CA LEU A 138 2.33 13.08 -3.59
C LEU A 138 2.26 11.77 -4.40
N PHE A 139 3.39 11.19 -4.77
CA PHE A 139 3.45 9.90 -5.48
C PHE A 139 2.79 8.77 -4.67
N VAL A 140 3.13 8.63 -3.39
CA VAL A 140 2.56 7.61 -2.49
C VAL A 140 1.04 7.80 -2.34
N ALA A 141 0.57 9.03 -2.22
CA ALA A 141 -0.86 9.34 -2.17
C ALA A 141 -1.57 8.90 -3.46
N ILE A 142 -1.02 9.26 -4.64
CA ILE A 142 -1.56 8.88 -5.94
C ILE A 142 -1.67 7.35 -6.08
N VAL A 143 -0.60 6.61 -5.77
CA VAL A 143 -0.59 5.13 -5.83
C VAL A 143 -1.61 4.53 -4.86
N SER A 144 -1.73 5.08 -3.65
CA SER A 144 -2.72 4.61 -2.66
C SER A 144 -4.15 4.82 -3.13
N TRP A 145 -4.44 5.96 -3.78
CA TRP A 145 -5.75 6.22 -4.39
C TRP A 145 -6.04 5.29 -5.57
N PHE A 146 -5.07 5.05 -6.46
CA PHE A 146 -5.24 4.09 -7.55
C PHE A 146 -5.56 2.68 -7.03
N ASN A 147 -4.86 2.24 -5.97
CA ASN A 147 -5.16 0.97 -5.31
C ASN A 147 -6.59 0.97 -4.75
N CYS A 148 -6.98 2.01 -4.01
CA CYS A 148 -8.34 2.15 -3.46
C CYS A 148 -9.43 2.10 -4.54
N ILE A 149 -9.27 2.84 -5.63
CA ILE A 149 -10.21 2.86 -6.76
C ILE A 149 -10.30 1.49 -7.43
N THR A 150 -9.16 0.81 -7.59
CA THR A 150 -9.10 -0.53 -8.18
C THR A 150 -9.92 -1.51 -7.35
N TRP A 151 -9.68 -1.57 -6.04
CA TRP A 151 -10.46 -2.40 -5.12
C TRP A 151 -11.94 -2.00 -5.09
N ALA A 152 -12.27 -0.72 -5.07
CA ALA A 152 -13.66 -0.25 -5.12
C ALA A 152 -14.37 -0.72 -6.40
N ARG A 153 -13.73 -0.60 -7.57
CA ARG A 153 -14.27 -1.07 -8.86
C ARG A 153 -14.52 -2.58 -8.87
N ILE A 154 -13.59 -3.35 -8.33
CA ILE A 154 -13.72 -4.82 -8.21
C ILE A 154 -14.91 -5.22 -7.34
N MET A 155 -15.19 -4.46 -6.29
CA MET A 155 -16.33 -4.70 -5.42
C MET A 155 -17.66 -4.33 -6.10
N CYS A 156 -17.67 -3.23 -6.86
CA CYS A 156 -18.86 -2.79 -7.61
C CYS A 156 -19.17 -3.66 -8.84
N VAL A 157 -18.16 -4.26 -9.48
CA VAL A 157 -18.32 -5.05 -10.72
C VAL A 157 -17.87 -6.50 -10.51
N PRO A 158 -18.68 -7.31 -9.79
CA PRO A 158 -18.29 -8.67 -9.46
C PRO A 158 -18.19 -9.63 -10.65
N GLN A 159 -18.87 -9.32 -11.75
CA GLN A 159 -18.89 -10.12 -12.98
C GLN A 159 -17.55 -10.10 -13.72
N ALA A 160 -16.85 -8.95 -13.74
CA ALA A 160 -15.59 -8.79 -14.46
C ALA A 160 -14.45 -9.62 -13.84
N SER A 161 -14.39 -9.67 -12.50
CA SER A 161 -13.37 -10.45 -11.79
C SER A 161 -13.51 -11.95 -12.03
N LYS A 162 -14.75 -12.44 -12.14
CA LYS A 162 -15.03 -13.85 -12.47
C LYS A 162 -14.55 -14.20 -13.88
N PHE A 163 -14.84 -13.34 -14.85
CA PHE A 163 -14.41 -13.53 -16.23
C PHE A 163 -12.88 -13.58 -16.36
N LYS A 164 -12.18 -12.67 -15.65
CA LYS A 164 -10.70 -12.64 -15.60
C LYS A 164 -10.13 -13.96 -15.07
N LEU A 165 -10.62 -14.41 -13.92
CA LEU A 165 -10.20 -15.68 -13.33
C LEU A 165 -10.54 -16.87 -14.23
N GLN A 166 -11.72 -16.86 -14.85
CA GLN A 166 -12.14 -17.93 -15.77
C GLN A 166 -11.22 -18.03 -16.98
N SER A 167 -10.85 -16.89 -17.58
CA SER A 167 -9.92 -16.86 -18.71
C SER A 167 -8.55 -17.44 -18.32
N PHE A 168 -7.99 -17.02 -17.19
CA PHE A 168 -6.70 -17.49 -16.69
C PHE A 168 -6.69 -18.98 -16.38
N LEU A 169 -7.73 -19.45 -15.70
CA LEU A 169 -7.88 -20.86 -15.34
C LEU A 169 -8.18 -21.75 -16.55
N SER A 170 -8.90 -21.24 -17.56
CA SER A 170 -9.23 -22.01 -18.78
C SER A 170 -7.99 -22.41 -19.58
N VAL A 171 -6.93 -21.58 -19.54
CA VAL A 171 -5.63 -21.87 -20.15
C VAL A 171 -4.90 -22.99 -19.40
N HIS A 172 -5.07 -23.08 -18.08
CA HIS A 172 -4.25 -23.93 -17.21
C HIS A 172 -4.92 -25.23 -16.75
N ALA A 173 -6.25 -25.33 -16.67
CA ALA A 173 -6.92 -26.47 -16.04
C ALA A 173 -7.87 -27.28 -16.94
N GLY A 174 -7.97 -26.96 -18.22
CA GLY A 174 -8.46 -27.84 -19.29
C GLY A 174 -9.91 -28.38 -19.23
N SER A 175 -10.64 -28.27 -18.12
CA SER A 175 -11.98 -28.87 -17.95
C SER A 175 -13.01 -27.89 -17.39
N SER A 176 -14.06 -27.63 -18.19
CA SER A 176 -15.14 -26.68 -17.90
C SER A 176 -16.01 -27.07 -16.70
N VAL A 177 -16.19 -28.37 -16.46
CA VAL A 177 -17.12 -28.90 -15.43
C VAL A 177 -16.63 -28.63 -14.01
N TYR A 178 -15.31 -28.67 -13.78
CA TYR A 178 -14.72 -28.36 -12.47
C TYR A 178 -14.72 -26.84 -12.20
N MET A 179 -14.56 -26.01 -13.23
CA MET A 179 -14.60 -24.55 -13.13
C MET A 179 -15.96 -24.04 -12.68
N ASP A 180 -17.05 -24.51 -13.28
CA ASP A 180 -18.40 -24.05 -12.92
C ASP A 180 -18.73 -24.37 -11.46
N ARG A 181 -18.30 -25.54 -10.99
CA ARG A 181 -18.48 -25.96 -9.59
C ARG A 181 -17.63 -25.10 -8.64
N PHE A 182 -16.40 -24.79 -9.04
CA PHE A 182 -15.50 -23.88 -8.32
C PHE A 182 -16.07 -22.45 -8.23
N PHE A 183 -16.53 -21.85 -9.34
CA PHE A 183 -17.11 -20.50 -9.36
C PHE A 183 -18.43 -20.39 -8.59
N ARG A 184 -19.19 -21.49 -8.46
CA ARG A 184 -20.42 -21.53 -7.66
C ARG A 184 -20.15 -21.49 -6.16
N GLU A 185 -19.00 -22.02 -5.74
CA GLU A 185 -18.57 -22.00 -4.34
C GLU A 185 -17.93 -20.66 -3.93
N LEU A 186 -17.20 -20.00 -4.85
CA LEU A 186 -16.65 -18.64 -4.68
C LEU A 186 -17.74 -17.56 -4.77
N PRO A 187 -18.20 -16.99 -3.65
CA PRO A 187 -19.42 -16.19 -3.63
C PRO A 187 -19.21 -14.69 -3.84
N THR A 188 -17.97 -14.20 -3.74
CA THR A 188 -17.66 -12.77 -3.67
C THR A 188 -16.55 -12.39 -4.63
N SER A 189 -16.69 -11.23 -5.27
CA SER A 189 -15.74 -10.71 -6.25
C SER A 189 -14.34 -10.50 -5.70
N TYR A 190 -14.23 -10.16 -4.41
CA TYR A 190 -12.96 -10.02 -3.73
C TYR A 190 -12.22 -11.35 -3.61
N LEU A 191 -12.93 -12.45 -3.33
CA LEU A 191 -12.31 -13.75 -3.13
C LEU A 191 -11.84 -14.32 -4.47
N THR A 192 -12.61 -14.10 -5.54
CA THR A 192 -12.19 -14.46 -6.90
C THR A 192 -10.97 -13.69 -7.35
N LEU A 193 -10.86 -12.39 -7.01
CA LEU A 193 -9.68 -11.61 -7.36
C LEU A 193 -8.49 -11.93 -6.46
N ALA A 194 -8.70 -12.11 -5.15
CA ALA A 194 -7.64 -12.53 -4.24
C ALA A 194 -7.06 -13.88 -4.68
N MET A 195 -7.92 -14.83 -5.07
CA MET A 195 -7.48 -16.09 -5.67
C MET A 195 -6.72 -15.87 -6.98
N PHE A 196 -7.17 -14.96 -7.86
CA PHE A 196 -6.44 -14.61 -9.08
C PHE A 196 -5.04 -14.07 -8.79
N ASN A 197 -4.90 -13.09 -7.88
CA ASN A 197 -3.61 -12.51 -7.52
C ASN A 197 -2.69 -13.54 -6.83
N ILE A 198 -3.25 -14.43 -6.01
CA ILE A 198 -2.48 -15.53 -5.39
C ILE A 198 -1.94 -16.48 -6.47
N LEU A 199 -2.75 -16.79 -7.47
CA LEU A 199 -2.35 -17.66 -8.58
C LEU A 199 -1.32 -16.98 -9.49
N GLU A 200 -1.50 -15.70 -9.81
CA GLU A 200 -0.56 -14.89 -10.59
C GLU A 200 0.79 -14.79 -9.87
N GLN A 201 0.78 -14.54 -8.55
CA GLN A 201 2.00 -14.47 -7.77
C GLN A 201 2.68 -15.84 -7.57
N ALA A 202 1.92 -16.94 -7.57
CA ALA A 202 2.49 -18.28 -7.58
C ALA A 202 3.16 -18.60 -8.93
N GLU A 203 2.57 -18.14 -10.03
CA GLU A 203 3.14 -18.28 -11.37
C GLU A 203 4.44 -17.47 -11.53
N ASP A 204 4.48 -16.22 -11.03
CA ASP A 204 5.68 -15.38 -11.02
C ASP A 204 6.84 -16.01 -10.23
N ASN A 205 6.53 -16.83 -9.22
CA ASN A 205 7.53 -17.58 -8.45
C ASN A 205 8.00 -18.88 -9.14
N GLY A 206 7.51 -19.18 -10.36
CA GLY A 206 7.93 -20.33 -11.17
C GLY A 206 7.16 -21.62 -10.90
N ASP A 207 6.06 -21.56 -10.13
CA ASP A 207 5.36 -22.75 -9.63
C ASP A 207 4.20 -23.18 -10.54
N GLN A 208 4.51 -23.46 -11.81
CA GLN A 208 3.53 -23.70 -12.89
C GLN A 208 2.65 -24.96 -12.69
N SER A 209 3.02 -25.90 -11.81
CA SER A 209 2.27 -27.16 -11.62
C SER A 209 1.12 -27.06 -10.61
N HIS A 210 0.97 -25.94 -9.89
CA HIS A 210 0.08 -25.86 -8.72
C HIS A 210 -1.36 -25.44 -9.07
N SER A 211 -1.56 -24.65 -10.11
CA SER A 211 -2.86 -24.13 -10.57
C SER A 211 -3.91 -25.21 -10.87
N PRO A 212 -3.63 -26.27 -11.66
CA PRO A 212 -4.62 -27.32 -11.93
C PRO A 212 -4.91 -28.20 -10.70
N LEU A 213 -3.88 -28.46 -9.87
CA LEU A 213 -4.01 -29.26 -8.64
C LEU A 213 -4.89 -28.56 -7.59
N LEU A 214 -4.85 -27.21 -7.55
CA LEU A 214 -5.65 -26.38 -6.66
C LEU A 214 -7.15 -26.48 -6.98
N ILE A 215 -7.50 -26.53 -8.28
CA ILE A 215 -8.88 -26.68 -8.75
C ILE A 215 -9.39 -28.10 -8.53
N GLU A 216 -8.57 -29.11 -8.86
CA GLU A 216 -8.93 -30.51 -8.66
C GLU A 216 -9.15 -30.84 -7.18
N LYS A 217 -8.25 -30.38 -6.29
CA LYS A 217 -8.40 -30.56 -4.85
C LYS A 217 -9.54 -29.70 -4.28
N GLY A 218 -9.71 -28.47 -4.74
CA GLY A 218 -10.82 -27.61 -4.33
C GLY A 218 -12.19 -28.21 -4.67
N THR A 219 -12.32 -28.86 -5.83
CA THR A 219 -13.56 -29.53 -6.25
C THR A 219 -13.80 -30.88 -5.58
N LYS A 220 -12.74 -31.64 -5.26
CA LYS A 220 -12.82 -32.89 -4.47
C LYS A 220 -13.04 -32.66 -2.98
N ALA A 221 -12.66 -31.49 -2.48
CA ALA A 221 -12.85 -31.15 -1.09
C ALA A 221 -14.31 -30.74 -0.80
N ILE A 222 -15.12 -30.41 -1.82
CA ILE A 222 -16.59 -30.22 -1.74
C ILE A 222 -17.28 -31.56 -1.46
#